data_AF-A0A1J5IB35-F1
#
_entry.id   AF-A0A1J5IB35-F1
#
_cell.length_a   1.000
_cell.length_b   1.000
_cell.length_c   1.000
_cell.angle_alpha   90.00
_cell.angle_beta   90.00
_cell.angle_gamma   90.00
#
_symmetry.space_group_name_H-M   'P 1'
#
loop_
_entity.id
_entity.type
_entity.pdbx_description
1 polymer ?
#
loop_
_entity_poly.entity_id
_entity_poly.type
_entity_poly.pdbx_seq_one_letter_code
_entity_poly.pdbx_strand_id
1 'polypeptide(L)'
;MNPGQPDSKEKTSKAVPLGTKNPYIINFCKALVEKKGGKLGPEALNKLLNDMYGLFENMLGQNMVKALPEDLRRKYLELCEDLTQVDYETIGEIFDKHIPNYQAIMKETMLQFAEIFMKNRDFKADDYATPSAASTAGAAYKPQQRS
;
A
#
# COMPACT_ATOMS: atom_id res chain seq x y z
N MET A 1 28.61 -31.47 -33.92
CA MET A 1 28.71 -30.06 -33.48
C MET A 1 27.29 -29.53 -33.36
N ASN A 2 26.83 -29.22 -32.15
CA ASN A 2 25.55 -28.57 -31.88
C ASN A 2 25.88 -27.30 -31.07
N PRO A 3 25.55 -26.08 -31.54
CA PRO A 3 25.79 -24.87 -30.78
C PRO A 3 24.76 -24.76 -29.65
N GLY A 4 25.25 -24.52 -28.44
CA GLY A 4 24.45 -24.44 -27.24
C GLY A 4 23.48 -23.26 -27.23
N GLN A 5 22.26 -23.53 -26.80
CA GLN A 5 21.37 -22.53 -26.23
C GLN A 5 21.76 -22.32 -24.77
N PRO A 6 21.99 -21.09 -24.29
CA PRO A 6 22.04 -20.83 -22.86
C PRO A 6 20.62 -20.82 -22.30
N ASP A 7 20.40 -21.67 -21.29
CA ASP A 7 19.22 -21.67 -20.42
C ASP A 7 19.05 -20.29 -19.76
N SER A 8 18.14 -19.48 -20.30
CA SER A 8 17.56 -18.34 -19.57
C SER A 8 16.70 -18.89 -18.43
N LYS A 9 17.30 -19.06 -17.25
CA LYS A 9 16.60 -19.31 -16.00
C LYS A 9 15.72 -18.10 -15.68
N GLU A 10 14.49 -18.16 -16.15
CA GLU A 10 13.38 -17.31 -15.73
C GLU A 10 13.21 -17.49 -14.22
N LYS A 11 13.80 -16.57 -13.45
CA LYS A 11 13.49 -16.41 -12.03
C LYS A 11 12.09 -15.80 -11.98
N THR A 12 11.07 -16.63 -12.12
CA THR A 12 9.72 -16.32 -11.67
C THR A 12 9.80 -16.11 -10.16
N SER A 13 10.03 -14.86 -9.75
CA SER A 13 9.82 -14.39 -8.39
C SER A 13 8.40 -14.77 -8.00
N LYS A 14 8.28 -15.81 -7.16
CA LYS A 14 7.00 -16.28 -6.64
C LYS A 14 6.29 -15.09 -6.02
N ALA A 15 5.29 -14.55 -6.70
CA ALA A 15 4.46 -13.48 -6.19
C ALA A 15 3.85 -13.94 -4.86
N VAL A 16 4.02 -13.14 -3.81
CA VAL A 16 3.37 -13.40 -2.52
C VAL A 16 1.86 -13.31 -2.75
N PRO A 17 1.05 -14.25 -2.20
CA PRO A 17 -0.39 -14.22 -2.39
C PRO A 17 -0.99 -12.88 -1.96
N LEU A 18 -1.65 -12.20 -2.90
CA LEU A 18 -2.49 -11.03 -2.66
C LEU A 18 -3.53 -11.40 -1.57
N GLY A 19 -3.33 -10.88 -0.36
CA GLY A 19 -4.22 -11.13 0.79
C GLY A 19 -3.53 -11.60 2.07
N THR A 20 -2.25 -11.99 2.03
CA THR A 20 -1.51 -12.28 3.27
C THR A 20 -0.92 -10.99 3.83
N LYS A 21 -1.49 -10.49 4.93
CA LYS A 21 -0.96 -9.31 5.63
C LYS A 21 0.47 -9.57 6.06
N ASN A 22 1.34 -8.57 5.91
CA ASN A 22 2.71 -8.66 6.38
C ASN A 22 2.73 -8.84 7.91
N PRO A 23 3.30 -9.94 8.44
CA PRO A 23 3.29 -10.23 9.87
C PRO A 23 4.05 -9.19 10.69
N TYR A 24 5.06 -8.54 10.12
CA TYR A 24 5.83 -7.50 10.82
C TYR A 24 5.00 -6.24 11.05
N ILE A 25 4.23 -5.80 10.04
CA ILE A 25 3.34 -4.64 10.16
C ILE A 25 2.22 -4.92 11.16
N ILE A 26 1.62 -6.12 11.13
CA ILE A 26 0.58 -6.51 12.08
C ILE A 26 1.11 -6.58 13.51
N ASN A 27 2.29 -7.18 13.72
CA ASN A 27 2.90 -7.25 15.05
C ASN A 27 3.25 -5.87 15.59
N PHE A 28 3.70 -4.96 14.73
CA PHE A 28 3.90 -3.56 15.09
C PHE A 28 2.60 -2.88 15.53
N CYS A 29 1.50 -3.07 14.79
CA CYS A 29 0.19 -2.53 15.16
C CYS A 29 -0.29 -3.06 16.52
N LYS A 30 -0.13 -4.37 16.78
CA LYS A 30 -0.45 -4.98 18.08
C LYS A 30 0.35 -4.33 19.22
N ALA A 31 1.66 -4.16 19.04
CA ALA A 31 2.52 -3.53 20.03
C ALA A 31 2.09 -2.08 20.35
N LEU A 32 1.62 -1.32 19.34
CA LEU A 32 1.10 0.02 19.56
C LEU A 32 -0.22 0.03 20.35
N VAL A 33 -1.14 -0.89 20.05
CA VAL A 33 -2.41 -1.03 20.78
C VAL A 33 -2.15 -1.40 22.25
N GLU A 34 -1.27 -2.37 22.49
CA GLU A 34 -0.85 -2.78 23.84
C GLU A 34 -0.24 -1.60 24.61
N LYS A 35 0.66 -0.84 23.97
CA LYS A 35 1.30 0.33 24.57
C LYS A 35 0.32 1.46 24.90
N LYS A 36 -0.74 1.61 24.11
CA LYS A 36 -1.81 2.60 24.36
C LYS A 36 -2.71 2.20 25.54
N GLY A 37 -2.64 0.94 25.99
CA GLY A 37 -3.34 0.46 27.18
C GLY A 37 -4.84 0.21 26.99
N GLY A 38 -5.32 0.20 25.74
CA GLY A 38 -6.73 -0.04 25.43
C GLY A 38 -7.09 -1.52 25.55
N LYS A 39 -7.98 -1.88 26.48
CA LYS A 39 -8.59 -3.22 26.50
C LYS A 39 -9.75 -3.26 25.51
N LEU A 40 -9.50 -3.82 24.34
CA LEU A 40 -10.51 -4.07 23.32
C LEU A 40 -10.95 -5.53 23.36
N GLY A 41 -12.24 -5.77 23.13
CA GLY A 41 -12.73 -7.13 22.87
C GLY A 41 -12.13 -7.70 21.57
N PRO A 42 -12.13 -9.04 21.37
CA PRO A 42 -11.48 -9.68 20.23
C PRO A 42 -11.92 -9.16 18.85
N GLU A 43 -13.22 -8.91 18.66
CA GLU A 43 -13.76 -8.38 17.40
C GLU A 43 -13.32 -6.94 17.14
N ALA A 44 -13.43 -6.08 18.17
CA ALA A 44 -13.02 -4.68 18.08
C ALA A 44 -11.50 -4.55 17.85
N LEU A 45 -10.71 -5.42 18.48
CA LEU A 45 -9.27 -5.49 18.25
C LEU A 45 -8.95 -5.92 16.81
N ASN A 46 -9.60 -6.95 16.29
CA ASN A 46 -9.39 -7.40 14.92
C ASN A 46 -9.75 -6.30 13.90
N LYS A 47 -10.90 -5.62 14.10
CA LYS A 47 -11.27 -4.49 13.26
C LYS A 47 -10.22 -3.38 13.31
N LEU A 48 -9.82 -2.97 14.51
CA LEU A 48 -8.80 -1.93 14.68
C LEU A 48 -7.48 -2.30 14.00
N LEU A 49 -7.00 -3.54 14.16
CA LEU A 49 -5.77 -4.00 13.53
C LEU A 49 -5.87 -4.00 12.00
N ASN A 50 -7.04 -4.31 11.43
CA ASN A 50 -7.27 -4.22 9.99
C ASN A 50 -7.25 -2.77 9.51
N ASP A 51 -7.93 -1.87 10.22
CA ASP A 51 -7.98 -0.44 9.90
C ASP A 51 -6.56 0.18 10.01
N MET A 52 -5.82 -0.17 11.06
CA MET A 52 -4.42 0.23 11.26
C MET A 52 -3.52 -0.25 10.13
N TYR A 53 -3.65 -1.52 9.73
CA TYR A 53 -2.86 -2.10 8.65
C TYR A 53 -3.15 -1.42 7.31
N GLY A 54 -4.43 -1.21 6.98
CA GLY A 54 -4.82 -0.52 5.74
C GLY A 54 -4.31 0.92 5.69
N LEU A 55 -4.39 1.66 6.80
CA LEU A 55 -3.81 3.00 6.87
C LEU A 55 -2.29 2.97 6.69
N PHE A 56 -1.60 2.03 7.34
CA PHE A 56 -0.16 1.89 7.21
C PHE A 56 0.27 1.61 5.76
N GLU A 57 -0.39 0.67 5.07
CA GLU A 57 -0.08 0.36 3.67
C GLU A 57 -0.31 1.57 2.76
N ASN A 58 -1.39 2.32 2.98
CA ASN A 58 -1.65 3.55 2.24
C ASN A 58 -0.54 4.60 2.48
N MET A 59 -0.16 4.82 3.74
CA MET A 59 0.94 5.74 4.08
C MET A 59 2.27 5.28 3.46
N LEU A 60 2.55 3.99 3.48
CA LEU A 60 3.76 3.43 2.87
C LEU A 60 3.78 3.66 1.37
N GLY A 61 2.68 3.38 0.67
CA GLY A 61 2.54 3.63 -0.77
C GLY A 61 2.76 5.11 -1.12
N GLN A 62 2.16 6.02 -0.36
CA GLN A 62 2.37 7.46 -0.55
C GLN A 62 3.82 7.89 -0.30
N ASN A 63 4.46 7.37 0.74
CA ASN A 63 5.84 7.70 1.05
C ASN A 63 6.81 7.11 0.02
N MET A 64 6.51 5.93 -0.53
CA MET A 64 7.22 5.35 -1.67
C MET A 64 7.13 6.25 -2.91
N VAL A 65 5.94 6.74 -3.27
CA VAL A 65 5.76 7.68 -4.39
C VAL A 65 6.51 9.00 -4.15
N LYS A 66 6.48 9.53 -2.92
CA LYS A 66 7.18 10.77 -2.57
C LYS A 66 8.70 10.64 -2.66
N ALA A 67 9.23 9.45 -2.38
CA ALA A 67 10.66 9.18 -2.41
C ALA A 67 11.22 8.95 -3.81
N LEU A 68 10.36 8.79 -4.82
CA LEU A 68 10.81 8.68 -6.21
C LEU A 68 11.46 9.99 -6.69
N PRO A 69 12.47 9.91 -7.57
CA PRO A 69 12.94 11.05 -8.35
C PRO A 69 11.78 11.78 -9.04
N GLU A 70 11.86 13.10 -9.15
CA GLU A 70 10.73 13.93 -9.61
C GLU A 70 10.17 13.49 -10.96
N ASP A 71 11.03 13.17 -11.92
CA ASP A 71 10.64 12.73 -13.26
C ASP A 71 9.87 11.40 -13.23
N LEU A 72 10.32 10.45 -12.39
CA LEU A 72 9.68 9.14 -12.24
C LEU A 72 8.38 9.23 -11.45
N ARG A 73 8.34 10.09 -10.44
CA ARG A 73 7.11 10.39 -9.72
C ARG A 73 6.05 10.96 -10.65
N ARG A 74 6.43 11.91 -11.51
CA ARG A 74 5.52 12.51 -12.50
C ARG A 74 5.00 11.47 -13.49
N LYS A 75 5.91 10.67 -14.06
CA LYS A 75 5.55 9.54 -14.94
C LYS A 75 4.57 8.58 -14.25
N TYR A 76 4.82 8.22 -13.00
CA TYR A 76 3.93 7.34 -12.24
C TYR A 76 2.53 7.95 -12.03
N LEU A 77 2.46 9.25 -11.73
CA LEU A 77 1.18 9.93 -11.55
C LEU A 77 0.39 10.05 -12.87
N GLU A 78 1.06 10.34 -13.98
CA GLU A 78 0.45 10.33 -15.33
C GLU A 78 -0.08 8.94 -15.70
N LEU A 79 0.66 7.86 -15.38
CA LEU A 79 0.17 6.49 -15.56
C LEU A 79 -1.08 6.19 -14.70
N CYS A 80 -1.19 6.80 -13.53
CA CYS A 80 -2.37 6.65 -12.67
C CYS A 80 -3.60 7.40 -13.21
N GLU A 81 -3.44 8.36 -14.14
CA GLU A 81 -4.54 9.03 -14.84
C GLU A 81 -5.09 8.18 -16.01
N ASP A 82 -4.24 7.37 -16.65
CA ASP A 82 -4.62 6.39 -17.68
C ASP A 82 -4.18 4.97 -17.33
N LEU A 83 -5.08 4.27 -16.63
CA LEU A 83 -4.84 2.90 -16.17
C LEU A 83 -4.68 1.88 -17.30
N THR A 84 -4.99 2.22 -18.57
CA THR A 84 -4.77 1.31 -19.70
C THR A 84 -3.28 1.09 -20.01
N GLN A 85 -2.42 1.98 -19.52
CA GLN A 85 -0.97 1.92 -19.68
C GLN A 85 -0.25 1.33 -18.44
N VAL A 86 -1.00 0.96 -17.40
CA VAL A 86 -0.44 0.43 -16.16
C VAL A 86 -0.30 -1.08 -16.26
N ASP A 87 0.94 -1.56 -16.22
CA ASP A 87 1.26 -2.98 -16.08
C ASP A 87 2.25 -3.24 -14.93
N TYR A 88 2.35 -4.52 -14.53
CA TYR A 88 3.20 -4.96 -13.43
C TYR A 88 4.67 -4.66 -13.67
N GLU A 89 5.12 -4.76 -14.93
CA GLU A 89 6.52 -4.54 -15.28
C GLU A 89 6.88 -3.08 -15.08
N THR A 90 6.08 -2.16 -15.62
CA THR A 90 6.25 -0.71 -15.50
C THR A 90 6.22 -0.24 -14.05
N ILE A 91 5.31 -0.78 -13.22
CA ILE A 91 5.29 -0.49 -11.79
C ILE A 91 6.59 -0.98 -11.12
N GLY A 92 6.98 -2.23 -11.38
CA GLY A 92 8.21 -2.80 -10.81
C GLY A 92 9.45 -2.01 -11.22
N GLU A 93 9.54 -1.59 -12.49
CA GLU A 93 10.64 -0.75 -12.97
C GLU A 93 10.74 0.57 -12.23
N ILE A 94 9.60 1.25 -12.00
CA ILE A 94 9.58 2.54 -11.32
C ILE A 94 10.00 2.38 -9.85
N PHE A 95 9.44 1.42 -9.12
CA PHE A 95 9.65 1.35 -7.67
C PHE A 95 10.86 0.50 -7.26
N ASP A 96 11.10 -0.66 -7.87
CA ASP A 96 12.18 -1.57 -7.46
C ASP A 96 13.56 -1.02 -7.81
N LYS A 97 13.69 -0.32 -8.95
CA LYS A 97 14.97 0.19 -9.44
C LYS A 97 15.31 1.58 -8.91
N HIS A 98 14.31 2.37 -8.50
CA HIS A 98 14.52 3.80 -8.24
C HIS A 98 14.10 4.29 -6.86
N ILE A 99 13.60 3.42 -5.98
CA ILE A 99 13.45 3.82 -4.57
C ILE A 99 14.81 3.92 -3.89
N PRO A 100 15.22 5.11 -3.43
CA PRO A 100 16.43 5.25 -2.65
C PRO A 100 16.14 4.75 -1.22
N ASN A 101 16.67 3.56 -0.89
CA ASN A 101 16.63 2.99 0.46
C ASN A 101 15.22 2.73 1.01
N TYR A 102 14.61 1.64 0.52
CA TYR A 102 13.31 1.14 1.01
C TYR A 102 13.21 0.99 2.54
N GLN A 103 14.30 0.59 3.20
CA GLN A 103 14.31 0.41 4.65
C GLN A 103 14.12 1.72 5.41
N ALA A 104 14.71 2.82 4.92
CA ALA A 104 14.54 4.14 5.53
C ALA A 104 13.08 4.60 5.42
N ILE A 105 12.48 4.45 4.24
CA ILE A 105 11.07 4.82 3.98
C ILE A 105 10.13 4.00 4.87
N MET A 106 10.36 2.70 4.99
CA MET A 106 9.55 1.84 5.86
C MET A 106 9.65 2.29 7.32
N LYS A 107 10.86 2.57 7.80
CA LYS A 107 11.10 3.05 9.17
C LYS A 107 10.43 4.40 9.44
N GLU A 108 10.57 5.36 8.53
CA GLU A 108 9.92 6.68 8.64
C GLU A 108 8.40 6.56 8.66
N THR A 109 7.84 5.70 7.80
CA THR A 109 6.40 5.42 7.76
C THR A 109 5.92 4.83 9.09
N MET A 110 6.66 3.87 9.68
CA MET A 110 6.33 3.31 11.01
C MET A 110 6.33 4.39 12.10
N LEU A 111 7.30 5.31 12.08
CA LEU A 111 7.38 6.39 13.05
C LEU A 111 6.20 7.37 12.91
N GLN A 112 5.91 7.82 11.69
CA GLN A 112 4.78 8.70 11.39
C GLN A 112 3.45 8.05 11.81
N PHE A 113 3.25 6.78 11.46
CA PHE A 113 2.06 6.03 11.82
C PHE A 113 1.91 5.90 13.33
N ALA A 114 2.98 5.55 14.05
CA ALA A 114 2.96 5.47 15.51
C ALA A 114 2.61 6.83 16.14
N GLU A 115 3.17 7.93 15.63
CA GLU A 115 2.89 9.27 16.11
C GLU A 115 1.39 9.62 15.96
N ILE A 116 0.81 9.36 14.78
CA ILE A 116 -0.62 9.54 14.52
C ILE A 116 -1.44 8.68 15.49
N PHE A 117 -1.15 7.38 15.57
CA PHE A 117 -1.95 6.48 16.40
C PHE A 117 -1.89 6.84 17.89
N MET A 118 -0.72 7.26 18.39
CA MET A 118 -0.50 7.57 19.81
C MET A 118 -1.04 8.94 20.21
N LYS A 119 -1.01 9.94 19.32
CA LYS A 119 -1.53 11.30 19.63
C LYS A 119 -3.05 11.35 19.71
N ASN A 120 -3.75 10.52 18.94
CA ASN A 120 -5.21 10.57 18.87
C ASN A 120 -5.85 9.74 19.97
N ARG A 121 -6.72 10.36 20.79
CA ARG A 121 -7.43 9.67 21.87
C ARG A 121 -8.39 8.62 21.33
N ASP A 122 -9.16 9.00 20.30
CA ASP A 122 -10.00 8.12 19.49
C ASP A 122 -9.38 8.02 18.10
N PHE A 123 -8.77 6.89 17.78
CA PHE A 123 -8.20 6.67 16.45
C PHE A 123 -9.30 6.17 15.51
N LYS A 124 -9.57 6.93 14.45
CA LYS A 124 -10.38 6.50 13.30
C LYS A 124 -9.52 6.58 12.06
N ALA A 125 -9.32 5.45 11.38
CA ALA A 125 -8.50 5.41 10.18
C ALA A 125 -9.05 6.32 9.07
N ASP A 126 -10.37 6.49 9.01
CA ASP A 126 -11.06 7.31 8.02
C ASP A 126 -10.68 8.81 8.11
N ASP A 127 -10.34 9.31 9.31
CA ASP A 127 -9.93 10.72 9.51
C ASP A 127 -8.58 11.04 8.85
N TYR A 128 -7.82 10.01 8.47
CA TYR A 128 -6.50 10.09 7.83
C TYR A 128 -6.52 9.61 6.38
N ALA A 129 -7.67 9.14 5.89
CA ALA A 129 -7.84 8.81 4.49
C ALA A 129 -7.89 10.12 3.67
N THR A 130 -6.89 10.34 2.82
CA THR A 130 -6.92 11.44 1.84
C THR A 130 -8.08 11.26 0.86
N PRO A 131 -8.70 12.34 0.35
CA PRO A 131 -9.96 12.32 -0.41
C PRO A 131 -9.99 11.54 -1.74
N SER A 132 -8.97 10.78 -2.10
CA SER A 132 -8.92 10.02 -3.35
C SER A 132 -9.74 8.72 -3.35
N ALA A 133 -10.26 8.27 -2.20
CA ALA A 133 -11.05 7.02 -2.11
C ALA A 133 -12.56 7.22 -1.92
N ALA A 134 -13.04 8.46 -1.71
CA ALA A 134 -14.43 8.73 -1.35
C ALA A 134 -15.31 9.23 -2.53
N SER A 135 -14.78 9.33 -3.76
CA SER A 135 -15.47 10.00 -4.87
C SER A 135 -15.70 9.10 -6.09
N THR A 136 -16.16 7.86 -5.91
CA THR A 136 -16.79 7.06 -6.99
C THR A 136 -17.77 6.01 -6.44
N ALA A 137 -18.71 6.44 -5.60
CA ALA A 137 -19.90 5.64 -5.28
C ALA A 137 -21.15 6.50 -5.42
N GLY A 138 -21.35 7.05 -6.62
CA GLY A 138 -22.43 8.01 -6.87
C GLY A 138 -22.65 8.30 -8.36
N ALA A 139 -22.53 7.29 -9.23
CA ALA A 139 -23.01 7.40 -10.61
C ALA A 139 -23.91 6.21 -10.90
N ALA A 140 -25.22 6.48 -10.89
CA ALA A 140 -26.28 5.54 -11.17
C ALA A 140 -26.14 4.92 -12.57
N TYR A 141 -25.93 3.61 -12.63
CA TYR A 141 -26.08 2.85 -13.88
C TYR A 141 -27.57 2.54 -14.06
N LYS A 142 -28.27 3.30 -14.92
CA LYS A 142 -29.58 2.90 -15.44
C LYS A 142 -29.35 2.01 -16.66
N PRO A 143 -29.79 0.74 -16.66
CA PRO A 143 -29.75 -0.07 -17.87
C PRO A 143 -30.78 0.44 -18.88
N GLN A 144 -30.28 0.88 -20.04
CA GLN A 144 -31.08 1.32 -21.17
C GLN A 144 -31.70 0.09 -21.85
N GLN A 145 -33.02 -0.07 -21.71
CA GLN A 145 -33.77 -1.07 -22.48
C GLN A 145 -33.75 -0.66 -23.96
N ARG A 146 -33.24 -1.56 -24.82
CA ARG A 146 -33.39 -1.46 -26.27
C ARG A 146 -34.83 -1.79 -26.63
N SER A 147 -35.47 -0.90 -27.39
CA SER A 147 -36.72 -1.14 -28.13
C SER A 147 -36.49 -2.06 -29.33
#